data_AF-A0A6I2ISY1-F1
#
_entry.id   AF-A0A6I2ISY1-F1
#
_cell.length_a   1.000
_cell.length_b   1.000
_cell.length_c   1.000
_cell.angle_alpha   90.00
_cell.angle_beta   90.00
_cell.angle_gamma   90.00
#
_symmetry.space_group_name_H-M   'P 1'
#
loop_
_entity.id
_entity.type
_entity.pdbx_description
1 polymer ?
#
loop_
_entity_poly.entity_id
_entity_poly.type
_entity_poly.pdbx_seq_one_letter_code
_entity_poly.pdbx_strand_id
1 'polypeptide(L)'
;MKYLVTSGAVLRFTDGSQVDLTPGVHSFDKHVTEHWAFEAHAQAISEDDLKQSQGDEDLTLKVSGLETTITGLQQQLDEKATTIADHLKQIEEKDGTITGLQQQLDELTEKLASQEAGNAKKQPSANK
;
A
#
# COMPACT_ATOMS: atom_id res chain seq x y z
N MET A 1 5.63 41.40 12.26
CA MET A 1 5.03 40.78 11.06
C MET A 1 6.14 40.17 10.23
N LYS A 2 5.92 38.97 9.69
CA LYS A 2 6.87 38.31 8.78
C LYS A 2 6.54 38.69 7.33
N TYR A 3 7.57 38.75 6.49
CA TYR A 3 7.45 39.11 5.09
C TYR A 3 8.21 38.10 4.21
N LEU A 4 7.65 37.75 3.06
CA LEU A 4 8.30 36.97 2.02
C LEU A 4 8.98 37.93 1.06
N VAL A 5 10.30 37.93 1.04
CA VAL A 5 11.08 38.63 0.01
C VAL A 5 11.20 37.72 -1.21
N THR A 6 10.68 38.14 -2.35
CA THR A 6 10.69 37.35 -3.60
C THR A 6 11.89 37.64 -4.47
N SER A 7 12.47 38.85 -4.37
CA SER A 7 13.63 39.29 -5.15
C SER A 7 14.61 40.07 -4.27
N GLY A 8 15.91 39.83 -4.49
CA GLY A 8 16.96 40.52 -3.75
C GLY A 8 17.08 41.99 -4.16
N ALA A 9 17.10 42.90 -3.20
CA ALA A 9 17.19 44.34 -3.45
C ALA A 9 17.87 45.08 -2.30
N VAL A 10 18.40 46.28 -2.57
CA VAL A 10 18.97 47.16 -1.54
C VAL A 10 18.10 48.40 -1.43
N LEU A 11 17.45 48.59 -0.29
CA LEU A 11 16.68 49.79 0.00
C LEU A 11 17.62 50.87 0.54
N ARG A 12 17.55 52.08 -0.01
CA ARG A 12 18.37 53.22 0.40
C ARG A 12 17.49 54.33 0.94
N PHE A 13 17.81 54.82 2.12
CA PHE A 13 16.99 55.80 2.84
C PHE A 13 17.61 57.19 2.78
N THR A 14 16.80 58.21 3.10
CA THR A 14 17.19 59.62 3.01
C THR A 14 18.23 60.04 4.05
N ASP A 15 18.40 59.26 5.10
CA ASP A 15 19.44 59.44 6.12
C ASP A 15 20.80 58.84 5.71
N GLY A 16 20.87 58.24 4.52
CA GLY A 16 22.06 57.58 3.99
C GLY A 16 22.23 56.12 4.43
N SER A 17 21.32 55.59 5.25
CA SER A 17 21.30 54.17 5.60
C SER A 17 20.82 53.30 4.43
N GLN A 18 21.18 52.02 4.47
CA GLN A 18 20.73 51.04 3.50
C GLN A 18 20.39 49.70 4.17
N VAL A 19 19.40 49.01 3.62
CA VAL A 19 18.95 47.69 4.11
C VAL A 19 18.90 46.72 2.94
N ASP A 20 19.57 45.59 3.09
CA ASP A 20 19.57 44.51 2.11
C ASP A 20 18.36 43.60 2.34
N LEU A 21 17.52 43.48 1.31
CA LEU A 21 16.45 42.50 1.23
C LEU A 21 17.03 41.24 0.59
N THR A 22 17.20 40.19 1.37
CA THR A 22 17.57 38.86 0.86
C THR A 22 16.31 38.03 0.60
N PRO A 23 16.24 37.25 -0.50
CA PRO A 23 15.11 36.35 -0.74
C PRO A 23 14.88 35.38 0.42
N GLY A 24 13.63 35.28 0.88
CA GLY A 24 13.27 34.44 2.03
C GLY A 24 12.28 35.10 2.98
N VAL A 25 11.99 34.42 4.09
CA VAL A 25 11.06 34.91 5.13
C VAL A 25 11.83 35.69 6.19
N HIS A 26 11.55 36.99 6.30
CA HIS A 26 12.26 37.90 7.19
C HIS A 26 11.29 38.74 8.03
N SER A 27 11.77 39.20 9.19
CA SER A 27 11.11 40.22 9.99
C SER A 27 11.83 41.54 9.76
N PHE A 28 11.07 42.60 9.49
CA PHE A 28 11.59 43.94 9.22
C PHE A 28 11.01 44.96 10.20
N ASP A 29 11.81 45.98 10.51
CA ASP A 29 11.37 47.13 11.28
C ASP A 29 10.38 48.00 10.48
N LYS A 30 9.55 48.76 11.20
CA LYS A 30 8.50 49.60 10.60
C LYS A 30 9.05 50.57 9.54
N HIS A 31 10.21 51.17 9.81
CA HIS A 31 10.86 52.10 8.89
C HIS A 31 11.20 51.45 7.52
N VAL A 32 11.58 50.17 7.54
CA VAL A 32 11.89 49.41 6.32
C VAL A 32 10.61 49.08 5.56
N THR A 33 9.55 48.68 6.28
CA THR A 33 8.26 48.32 5.67
C THR A 33 7.54 49.52 5.04
N GLU A 34 7.81 50.73 5.52
CA GLU A 34 7.25 51.99 4.99
C GLU A 34 8.02 52.53 3.79
N HIS A 35 9.15 51.91 3.41
CA HIS A 35 9.92 52.33 2.25
C HIS A 35 9.11 52.11 0.97
N TRP A 36 9.07 53.10 0.08
CA TRP A 36 8.23 53.10 -1.12
C TRP A 36 8.43 51.87 -2.04
N ALA A 37 9.65 51.33 -2.08
CA ALA A 37 9.99 50.16 -2.88
C ALA A 37 9.85 48.82 -2.13
N PHE A 38 9.51 48.83 -0.84
CA PHE A 38 9.48 47.61 -0.02
C PHE A 38 8.43 46.61 -0.53
N GLU A 39 7.21 47.06 -0.79
CA GLU A 39 6.11 46.19 -1.26
C GLU A 39 6.35 45.60 -2.66
N ALA A 40 7.26 46.18 -3.45
CA ALA A 40 7.65 45.61 -4.75
C ALA A 40 8.53 44.36 -4.60
N HIS A 41 9.21 44.21 -3.46
CA HIS A 41 10.17 43.13 -3.21
C HIS A 41 9.72 42.18 -2.09
N ALA A 42 8.86 42.63 -1.19
CA ALA A 42 8.44 41.89 0.00
C ALA A 42 6.93 41.97 0.23
N GLN A 43 6.31 40.82 0.52
CA GLN A 43 4.88 40.73 0.83
C GLN A 43 4.67 40.22 2.25
N ALA A 44 3.71 40.80 2.98
CA ALA A 44 3.37 40.31 4.33
C ALA A 44 2.84 38.88 4.28
N ILE A 45 3.36 38.03 5.15
CA ILE A 45 2.89 36.66 5.34
C ILE A 45 2.20 36.57 6.70
N SER A 46 1.01 36.00 6.76
CA SER A 46 0.35 35.71 8.03
C SER A 46 0.98 34.49 8.71
N GLU A 47 0.80 34.35 10.03
CA GLU A 47 1.21 33.12 10.71
C GLU A 47 0.43 31.90 10.22
N ASP A 48 -0.76 32.10 9.65
CA ASP A 48 -1.60 31.03 9.11
C ASP A 48 -1.02 30.49 7.79
N ASP A 49 -0.51 31.36 6.91
CA ASP A 49 0.15 30.93 5.66
C ASP A 49 1.40 30.08 5.94
N LEU A 50 2.16 30.42 6.98
CA LEU A 50 3.35 29.65 7.40
C LEU A 50 2.99 28.30 8.01
N LYS A 51 1.88 28.21 8.75
CA LYS A 51 1.36 26.95 9.28
C LYS A 51 0.80 26.07 8.17
N GLN A 52 0.16 26.68 7.18
CA GLN A 52 -0.37 25.96 6.02
C GLN A 52 0.74 25.30 5.21
N SER A 53 1.86 26.00 4.95
CA SER A 53 2.97 25.40 4.20
C SER A 53 3.61 24.19 4.91
N GLN A 54 3.72 24.25 6.25
CA GLN A 54 4.21 23.12 7.04
C GLN A 54 3.21 21.97 7.10
N GLY A 55 1.91 22.29 7.20
CA GLY A 55 0.83 21.31 7.14
C GLY A 55 0.77 20.61 5.78
N ASP A 56 1.01 21.33 4.69
CA ASP A 56 1.00 20.78 3.33
C ASP A 56 2.16 19.79 3.11
N GLU A 57 3.35 20.07 3.66
CA GLU A 57 4.49 19.16 3.60
C GLU A 57 4.25 17.89 4.44
N ASP A 58 3.72 18.03 5.66
CA ASP A 58 3.34 16.88 6.52
C ASP A 58 2.24 16.02 5.87
N LEU A 59 1.22 16.66 5.28
CA LEU A 59 0.17 15.99 4.53
C LEU A 59 0.74 15.24 3.32
N THR A 60 1.69 15.83 2.60
CA THR A 60 2.34 15.18 1.45
C THR A 60 3.12 13.94 1.89
N LEU A 61 3.89 14.03 2.98
CA LEU A 61 4.59 12.87 3.55
C LEU A 61 3.63 11.77 3.98
N LYS A 62 2.51 12.15 4.61
CA LYS A 62 1.48 11.20 5.06
C LYS A 62 0.77 10.52 3.90
N VAL A 63 0.45 11.26 2.84
CA VAL A 63 -0.13 10.70 1.60
C VAL A 63 0.84 9.70 0.99
N SER A 64 2.13 10.06 0.84
CA SER A 64 3.15 9.15 0.31
C SER A 64 3.32 7.87 1.15
N GLY A 65 3.26 8.00 2.48
CA GLY A 65 3.28 6.86 3.40
C GLY A 65 2.05 5.95 3.26
N LEU A 66 0.86 6.55 3.10
CA LEU A 66 -0.38 5.81 2.87
C LEU A 66 -0.37 5.11 1.50
N GLU A 67 0.11 5.75 0.44
CA GLU A 67 0.26 5.16 -0.90
C GLU A 67 1.20 3.96 -0.89
N THR A 68 2.33 4.07 -0.17
CA THR A 68 3.27 2.96 0.02
C THR A 68 2.60 1.80 0.75
N THR A 69 1.81 2.09 1.78
CA THR A 69 1.08 1.08 2.54
C THR A 69 0.01 0.39 1.69
N ILE A 70 -0.75 1.16 0.90
CA ILE A 70 -1.77 0.63 -0.01
C ILE A 70 -1.13 -0.31 -1.04
N THR A 71 -0.02 0.10 -1.65
CA THR A 71 0.71 -0.72 -2.62
C THR A 71 1.19 -2.04 -1.99
N GLY A 72 1.73 -1.97 -0.77
CA GLY A 72 2.16 -3.17 -0.04
C GLY A 72 1.01 -4.12 0.32
N LEU A 73 -0.15 -3.57 0.72
CA LEU A 73 -1.35 -4.37 1.00
C LEU A 73 -1.93 -5.03 -0.26
N GLN A 74 -1.89 -4.33 -1.40
CA GLN A 74 -2.32 -4.89 -2.69
C GLN A 74 -1.42 -6.06 -3.11
N GLN A 75 -0.10 -5.91 -2.99
CA GLN A 75 0.82 -7.01 -3.28
C GLN A 75 0.56 -8.24 -2.39
N GLN A 76 0.35 -8.03 -1.08
CA GLN A 76 0.02 -9.13 -0.18
C GLN A 76 -1.31 -9.81 -0.53
N LEU A 77 -2.29 -9.06 -1.04
CA LEU A 77 -3.56 -9.61 -1.47
C LEU A 77 -3.39 -10.48 -2.72
N ASP A 78 -2.60 -10.02 -3.70
CA ASP A 78 -2.31 -10.77 -4.93
C ASP A 78 -1.53 -12.06 -4.66
N GLU A 79 -0.54 -12.02 -3.76
CA GLU A 79 0.20 -13.20 -3.31
C GLU A 79 -0.71 -14.22 -2.61
N LYS A 80 -1.62 -13.75 -1.75
CA LYS A 80 -2.61 -14.62 -1.08
C LYS A 80 -3.61 -15.19 -2.07
N ALA A 81 -4.07 -14.41 -3.04
CA ALA A 81 -4.99 -14.87 -4.08
C ALA A 81 -4.36 -15.99 -4.93
N THR A 82 -3.08 -15.83 -5.31
CA THR A 82 -2.31 -16.85 -6.02
C THR A 82 -2.17 -18.12 -5.19
N THR A 83 -1.82 -17.99 -3.91
CA THR A 83 -1.70 -19.13 -2.99
C THR A 83 -3.02 -19.89 -2.84
N ILE A 84 -4.15 -19.18 -2.74
CA ILE A 84 -5.48 -19.78 -2.67
C ILE A 84 -5.80 -20.56 -3.96
N ALA A 85 -5.49 -19.99 -5.12
CA ALA A 85 -5.70 -20.67 -6.41
C ALA A 85 -4.89 -21.97 -6.50
N ASP A 86 -3.62 -21.95 -6.07
CA ASP A 86 -2.77 -23.14 -6.04
C ASP A 86 -3.31 -24.22 -5.07
N HIS A 87 -3.76 -23.81 -3.89
CA HIS A 87 -4.38 -24.74 -2.93
C HIS A 87 -5.67 -25.36 -3.47
N LEU A 88 -6.52 -24.59 -4.16
CA LEU A 88 -7.73 -25.12 -4.79
C LEU A 88 -7.40 -26.17 -5.84
N LYS A 89 -6.40 -25.90 -6.69
CA LYS A 89 -5.94 -26.88 -7.70
C LYS A 89 -5.44 -28.18 -7.05
N GLN A 90 -4.67 -28.08 -5.96
CA GLN A 90 -4.22 -29.27 -5.23
C GLN A 90 -5.37 -30.06 -4.60
N ILE A 91 -6.42 -29.38 -4.13
CA ILE A 91 -7.62 -30.04 -3.61
C ILE A 91 -8.33 -30.81 -4.73
N GLU A 92 -8.54 -30.19 -5.90
CA GLU A 92 -9.15 -30.84 -7.06
C GLU A 92 -8.38 -32.10 -7.51
N GLU A 93 -7.04 -32.02 -7.55
CA GLU A 93 -6.18 -33.17 -7.88
C GLU A 93 -6.30 -34.31 -6.84
N LYS A 94 -6.36 -33.96 -5.55
CA LYS A 94 -6.54 -34.92 -4.46
C LYS A 94 -7.93 -35.57 -4.49
N ASP A 95 -8.98 -34.81 -4.74
CA ASP A 95 -10.35 -35.31 -4.85
C ASP A 95 -10.50 -36.27 -6.04
N GLY A 96 -9.85 -35.97 -7.17
CA GLY A 96 -9.78 -36.88 -8.31
C GLY A 96 -9.06 -38.19 -7.96
N THR A 97 -7.96 -38.11 -7.21
CA THR A 97 -7.22 -39.29 -6.74
C THR A 97 -8.07 -40.15 -5.78
N ILE A 98 -8.77 -39.51 -4.84
CA ILE A 98 -9.66 -40.18 -3.88
C ILE A 98 -10.78 -40.93 -4.62
N THR A 99 -11.40 -40.26 -5.60
CA THR A 99 -12.45 -40.87 -6.43
C THR A 99 -11.93 -42.09 -7.19
N GLY A 100 -10.73 -42.01 -7.78
CA GLY A 100 -10.11 -43.13 -8.46
C GLY A 100 -9.78 -44.31 -7.53
N LEU A 101 -9.27 -44.04 -6.33
CA LEU A 101 -8.99 -45.06 -5.33
C LEU A 101 -10.27 -45.74 -4.81
N GLN A 102 -11.35 -44.99 -4.66
CA GLN A 102 -12.66 -45.53 -4.27
C GLN A 102 -13.21 -46.50 -5.33
N GLN A 103 -13.11 -46.13 -6.62
CA GLN A 103 -13.50 -47.04 -7.72
C GLN A 103 -12.68 -48.33 -7.71
N GLN A 104 -11.36 -48.25 -7.50
CA GLN A 104 -10.51 -49.44 -7.41
C GLN A 104 -10.88 -50.33 -6.21
N LEU A 105 -11.24 -49.72 -5.08
CA LEU A 105 -11.66 -50.45 -3.89
C LEU A 105 -12.99 -51.18 -4.12
N ASP A 106 -13.95 -50.53 -4.79
CA ASP A 106 -15.24 -51.12 -5.14
C ASP A 106 -15.05 -52.32 -6.08
N GLU A 107 -14.23 -52.17 -7.14
CA GLU A 107 -13.92 -53.26 -8.07
C GLU A 107 -13.24 -54.45 -7.38
N LEU A 108 -12.29 -54.20 -6.48
CA LEU A 108 -11.61 -55.25 -5.73
C LEU A 108 -12.57 -55.97 -4.78
N THR A 109 -13.47 -55.22 -4.14
CA THR A 109 -14.50 -55.77 -3.26
C THR A 109 -15.45 -56.70 -4.02
N GLU A 110 -15.88 -56.29 -5.21
CA GLU A 110 -16.75 -57.10 -6.07
C GLU A 110 -16.05 -58.37 -6.57
N LYS A 111 -14.78 -58.27 -6.97
CA LYS A 111 -13.95 -59.43 -7.36
C LYS A 111 -13.80 -60.43 -6.21
N LEU A 112 -13.55 -59.94 -5.00
CA LEU A 112 -13.37 -60.79 -3.82
C LEU A 112 -14.67 -61.52 -3.46
N ALA A 113 -15.81 -60.81 -3.45
CA ALA A 113 -17.12 -61.41 -3.24
C ALA A 113 -17.46 -62.49 -4.29
N SER A 114 -17.13 -62.24 -5.56
CA SER A 114 -17.31 -63.20 -6.66
C SER A 114 -16.45 -64.45 -6.50
N GLN A 115 -15.21 -64.29 -6.03
CA GLN A 115 -14.28 -65.39 -5.80
C GLN A 115 -14.72 -66.26 -4.61
N GLU A 116 -15.18 -65.65 -3.52
CA GLU A 116 -15.73 -66.37 -2.36
C GLU A 116 -16.98 -67.17 -2.75
N ALA A 117 -17.91 -66.58 -3.51
CA ALA A 117 -19.09 -67.27 -4.02
C ALA A 117 -18.74 -68.45 -4.96
N GLY A 118 -17.69 -68.30 -5.77
CA GLY A 118 -17.18 -69.36 -6.64
C GLY A 118 -16.54 -70.52 -5.87
N ASN A 119 -15.80 -70.23 -4.79
CA ASN A 119 -15.19 -71.26 -3.95
C ASN A 119 -16.23 -72.03 -3.12
N ALA A 120 -17.26 -71.36 -2.59
CA ALA A 120 -18.35 -72.00 -1.86
C ALA A 120 -19.10 -73.05 -2.72
N LYS A 121 -19.24 -72.82 -4.02
CA LYS A 121 -19.86 -73.77 -4.96
C LYS A 121 -18.98 -75.00 -5.31
N LYS A 122 -17.68 -74.94 -5.04
CA LYS A 122 -16.72 -76.03 -5.34
C LYS A 122 -16.49 -77.00 -4.18
N GLN A 123 -16.97 -76.71 -2.97
CA GLN A 123 -16.98 -77.72 -1.90
C GLN A 123 -18.14 -78.71 -2.14
N PRO A 124 -17.87 -80.01 -2.36
CA PRO A 124 -18.92 -81.01 -2.39
C PRO A 124 -19.49 -81.16 -0.99
N SER A 125 -20.81 -81.08 -0.85
CA SER A 125 -21.54 -81.49 0.36
C SER A 125 -21.48 -83.01 0.50
N ALA A 126 -20.29 -83.55 0.76
CA ALA A 126 -20.09 -84.96 1.07
C ALA A 126 -20.07 -85.14 2.58
N ASN A 127 -21.25 -85.31 3.17
CA ASN A 127 -21.45 -86.18 4.34
C ASN A 127 -22.96 -86.34 4.59
N LYS A 128 -23.49 -87.52 4.29
CA LYS A 128 -24.77 -88.04 4.76
C LYS A 128 -24.58 -89.48 5.18
#